data_AF-G7V8F8-F1
#
_entry.id   AF-G7V8F8-F1
#
_cell.length_a   1.000
_cell.length_b   1.000
_cell.length_c   1.000
_cell.angle_alpha   90.00
_cell.angle_beta   90.00
_cell.angle_gamma   90.00
#
_symmetry.space_group_name_H-M   'P 1'
#
loop_
_entity.id
_entity.type
_entity.pdbx_description
1 polymer ?
#
loop_
_entity_poly.entity_id
_entity_poly.type
_entity_poly.pdbx_seq_one_letter_code
_entity_poly.pdbx_strand_id
1 'polypeptide(L)'
;MNWKKALPLVVLALSVLWAVMLYRDLNVTPGERKDKEVPDVTLEDVEVQRDISGDLWTLHAERAQRFGDKNNLELIKVKSVTKDGALWFMDAPRGTVTDDGKVAELWNVKGRAEKFNPPFSWKGKKAQWNQEGNCWLFPEGLSIEGRDFFAEGSLGVVEMSGKVTLEGGAYARWEDQR
;
A
#
# COMPACT_ATOMS: atom_id res chain seq x y z
N MET A 1 -12.76 -15.76 53.14
CA MET A 1 -12.73 -15.08 51.82
C MET A 1 -11.73 -15.82 50.93
N ASN A 2 -12.21 -16.54 49.92
CA ASN A 2 -11.38 -17.42 49.09
C ASN A 2 -10.53 -16.57 48.13
N TRP A 3 -9.25 -16.38 48.45
CA TRP A 3 -8.25 -15.68 47.63
C TRP A 3 -8.26 -16.12 46.15
N LYS A 4 -8.56 -17.40 45.89
CA LYS A 4 -8.70 -17.95 44.52
C LYS A 4 -9.86 -17.37 43.71
N LYS A 5 -10.87 -16.76 44.36
CA LYS A 5 -12.00 -16.07 43.70
C LYS A 5 -11.79 -14.55 43.58
N ALA A 6 -10.87 -13.97 44.36
CA ALA A 6 -10.53 -12.56 44.30
C ALA A 6 -9.48 -12.25 43.20
N LEU A 7 -8.60 -13.22 42.89
CA LEU A 7 -7.57 -13.10 41.86
C LEU A 7 -8.10 -12.70 40.46
N PRO A 8 -9.17 -13.29 39.91
CA PRO A 8 -9.67 -12.90 38.58
C PRO A 8 -10.28 -11.49 38.56
N LEU A 9 -10.89 -11.04 39.66
CA LEU A 9 -11.47 -9.69 39.76
C LEU A 9 -10.39 -8.61 39.81
N VAL A 10 -9.26 -8.90 40.46
CA VAL A 10 -8.10 -7.99 40.50
C VAL A 10 -7.43 -7.91 39.13
N VAL A 11 -7.29 -9.03 38.41
CA VAL A 11 -6.75 -9.05 37.04
C VAL A 11 -7.67 -8.29 36.07
N LEU A 12 -8.99 -8.45 36.20
CA LEU A 12 -9.95 -7.71 35.37
C LEU A 12 -9.87 -6.20 35.66
N ALA A 13 -9.84 -5.80 36.93
CA ALA A 13 -9.71 -4.39 37.31
C ALA A 13 -8.40 -3.77 36.81
N LEU A 14 -7.29 -4.51 36.86
CA LEU A 14 -6.00 -4.08 36.30
C LEU A 14 -6.07 -3.96 34.78
N SER A 15 -6.71 -4.91 34.07
CA SER A 15 -6.82 -4.84 32.61
C SER A 15 -7.63 -3.64 32.10
N VAL A 16 -8.69 -3.27 32.82
CA VAL A 16 -9.47 -2.05 32.54
C VAL A 16 -8.65 -0.79 32.83
N LEU A 17 -7.89 -0.78 33.93
CA LEU A 17 -6.96 0.32 34.27
C LEU A 17 -5.89 0.53 33.19
N TRP A 18 -5.35 -0.56 32.64
CA TRP A 18 -4.42 -0.54 31.51
C TRP A 18 -5.07 -0.02 30.22
N ALA A 19 -6.29 -0.46 29.89
CA ALA A 19 -7.02 0.03 28.72
C ALA A 19 -7.35 1.53 28.80
N VAL A 20 -7.66 2.05 30.00
CA VAL A 20 -7.92 3.48 30.22
C VAL A 20 -6.64 4.31 30.19
N MET A 21 -5.52 3.79 30.72
CA MET A 21 -4.22 4.47 30.60
C MET A 21 -3.76 4.57 29.15
N LEU A 22 -3.89 3.49 28.37
CA LEU A 22 -3.61 3.49 26.93
C LEU A 22 -4.53 4.47 26.17
N TYR A 23 -5.82 4.52 26.51
CA TYR A 23 -6.75 5.47 25.90
C TYR A 23 -6.43 6.95 26.23
N ARG A 24 -5.92 7.25 27.43
CA ARG A 24 -5.48 8.62 27.78
C ARG A 24 -4.17 9.02 27.12
N ASP A 25 -3.23 8.09 26.93
CA ASP A 25 -1.97 8.37 26.23
C ASP A 25 -2.18 8.59 24.73
N LEU A 26 -3.17 7.91 24.13
CA LEU A 26 -3.56 8.09 22.73
C LEU A 26 -4.31 9.40 22.44
N ASN A 27 -4.65 10.20 23.46
CA ASN A 27 -5.52 11.38 23.29
C ASN A 27 -4.88 12.71 23.75
N VAL A 28 -3.54 12.81 23.73
CA VAL A 28 -2.84 14.07 24.02
C VAL A 28 -2.49 14.81 22.72
N THR A 29 -3.30 15.80 22.37
CA THR A 29 -2.86 16.99 21.60
C THR A 29 -2.77 18.17 22.57
N PRO A 30 -2.05 19.28 22.31
CA PRO A 30 -1.10 19.58 21.23
C PRO A 30 0.22 20.24 21.73
N GLY A 31 1.27 20.27 20.90
CA GLY A 31 2.45 21.09 21.17
C GLY A 31 3.43 21.11 20.00
N GLU A 32 3.50 22.24 19.31
CA GLU A 32 4.42 22.55 18.22
C GLU A 32 5.88 22.15 18.55
N ARG A 33 6.35 21.04 17.98
CA ARG A 33 7.79 20.75 17.87
C ARG A 33 8.09 20.19 16.50
N LYS A 34 8.52 21.10 15.61
CA LYS A 34 9.38 20.74 14.48
C LYS A 34 10.71 20.28 15.07
N ASP A 35 10.92 18.97 15.21
CA ASP A 35 12.23 18.32 15.09
C ASP A 35 12.08 16.80 15.24
N LYS A 36 12.25 16.08 14.13
CA LYS A 36 12.17 14.62 13.95
C LYS A 36 10.85 14.02 14.47
N GLU A 37 9.87 13.90 13.58
CA GLU A 37 8.66 13.13 13.81
C GLU A 37 9.05 11.75 14.34
N VAL A 38 8.76 11.50 15.62
CA VAL A 38 8.82 10.17 16.21
C VAL A 38 7.49 9.51 15.85
N PRO A 39 7.49 8.29 15.28
CA PRO A 39 6.25 7.61 14.98
C PRO A 39 5.47 7.29 16.25
N ASP A 40 4.15 7.45 16.20
CA ASP A 40 3.25 7.07 17.30
C ASP A 40 3.32 5.56 17.56
N VAL A 41 3.42 4.80 16.46
CA VAL A 41 3.52 3.34 16.46
C VAL A 41 4.48 2.91 15.36
N THR A 42 5.35 1.94 15.65
CA THR A 42 6.13 1.21 14.65
C THR A 42 5.75 -0.26 14.71
N LEU A 43 5.43 -0.83 13.57
CA LEU A 43 5.19 -2.24 13.36
C LEU A 43 6.23 -2.77 12.37
N GLU A 44 6.73 -3.96 12.62
CA GLU A 44 7.66 -4.67 11.75
C GLU A 44 6.95 -5.91 11.19
N ASP A 45 7.28 -6.29 9.95
CA ASP A 45 6.75 -7.45 9.24
C ASP A 45 5.21 -7.50 9.21
N VAL A 46 4.60 -6.48 8.59
CA VAL A 46 3.15 -6.32 8.52
C VAL A 46 2.60 -6.93 7.25
N GLU A 47 1.63 -7.82 7.39
CA GLU A 47 0.80 -8.32 6.28
C GLU A 47 -0.67 -7.94 6.49
N VAL A 48 -1.28 -7.35 5.46
CA VAL A 48 -2.70 -6.98 5.43
C VAL A 48 -3.34 -7.61 4.21
N GLN A 49 -4.45 -8.30 4.42
CA GLN A 49 -5.26 -8.86 3.36
C GLN A 49 -6.66 -8.23 3.37
N ARG A 50 -7.15 -7.83 2.20
CA ARG A 50 -8.49 -7.26 2.03
C ARG A 50 -9.15 -7.77 0.75
N ASP A 51 -10.45 -8.03 0.83
CA ASP A 51 -11.31 -8.15 -0.35
C ASP A 51 -11.85 -6.76 -0.67
N ILE A 52 -11.62 -6.31 -1.91
CA ILE A 52 -12.12 -5.03 -2.41
C ILE A 52 -12.84 -5.32 -3.73
N SER A 53 -14.17 -5.22 -3.71
CA SER A 53 -15.01 -5.43 -4.90
C SER A 53 -14.82 -6.79 -5.57
N GLY A 54 -14.46 -7.84 -4.80
CA GLY A 54 -14.18 -9.18 -5.30
C GLY A 54 -12.73 -9.43 -5.72
N ASP A 55 -11.87 -8.40 -5.67
CA ASP A 55 -10.44 -8.56 -5.87
C ASP A 55 -9.76 -8.78 -4.51
N LEU A 56 -8.91 -9.80 -4.43
CA LEU A 56 -8.17 -10.14 -3.22
C LEU A 56 -6.81 -9.45 -3.22
N TRP A 57 -6.65 -8.49 -2.33
CA TRP A 57 -5.43 -7.73 -2.14
C TRP A 57 -4.65 -8.24 -0.93
N THR A 58 -3.35 -8.43 -1.11
CA THR A 58 -2.39 -8.69 -0.04
C THR A 58 -1.29 -7.65 -0.12
N LEU A 59 -1.08 -6.92 0.96
CA LEU A 59 0.02 -5.98 1.15
C LEU A 59 0.93 -6.51 2.24
N HIS A 60 2.22 -6.60 1.93
CA HIS A 60 3.29 -6.86 2.89
C HIS A 60 4.21 -5.64 2.94
N ALA A 61 4.65 -5.26 4.13
CA ALA A 61 5.68 -4.25 4.34
C ALA A 61 6.61 -4.72 5.46
N GLU A 62 7.92 -4.61 5.27
CA GLU A 62 8.87 -4.95 6.33
C GLU A 62 8.74 -4.01 7.52
N ARG A 63 8.32 -2.77 7.28
CA ARG A 63 8.12 -1.78 8.32
C ARG A 63 6.95 -0.86 8.02
N ALA A 64 6.13 -0.59 9.04
CA ALA A 64 5.04 0.37 9.00
C ALA A 64 5.12 1.31 10.21
N GLN A 65 5.11 2.61 9.95
CA GLN A 65 5.24 3.66 10.96
C GLN A 65 4.05 4.61 10.88
N ARG A 66 3.31 4.76 11.97
CA ARG A 66 2.17 5.67 12.05
C ARG A 66 2.60 7.04 12.54
N PHE A 67 2.12 8.07 11.85
CA PHE A 67 2.26 9.48 12.17
C PHE A 67 0.89 10.14 12.03
N GLY A 68 0.14 10.24 13.13
CA GLY A 68 -1.24 10.72 13.11
C GLY A 68 -2.15 9.84 12.24
N ASP A 69 -2.66 10.39 11.15
CA ASP A 69 -3.59 9.76 10.20
C ASP A 69 -2.89 9.06 9.00
N LYS A 70 -1.56 9.10 8.99
CA LYS A 70 -0.73 8.63 7.88
C LYS A 70 0.22 7.54 8.34
N ASN A 71 0.33 6.50 7.53
CA ASN A 71 1.26 5.40 7.76
C ASN A 71 2.34 5.43 6.68
N ASN A 72 3.60 5.52 7.09
CA ASN A 72 4.76 5.34 6.22
C ASN A 72 5.11 3.86 6.18
N LEU A 73 5.35 3.33 4.98
CA LEU A 73 5.62 1.92 4.74
C LEU A 73 6.99 1.79 4.03
N GLU A 74 7.76 0.76 4.39
CA GLU A 74 9.05 0.42 3.79
C GLU A 74 9.05 -1.00 3.23
N LEU A 75 9.77 -1.19 2.11
CA LEU A 75 9.95 -2.50 1.45
C LEU A 75 8.64 -3.22 1.19
N ILE A 76 7.77 -2.54 0.45
CA ILE A 76 6.38 -2.90 0.22
C ILE A 76 6.30 -3.91 -0.92
N LYS A 77 5.49 -4.93 -0.73
CA LYS A 77 5.06 -5.88 -1.75
C LYS A 77 3.54 -5.91 -1.76
N VAL A 78 2.95 -5.71 -2.93
CA VAL A 78 1.51 -5.81 -3.14
C VAL A 78 1.25 -6.92 -4.13
N LYS A 79 0.28 -7.77 -3.80
CA LYS A 79 -0.28 -8.78 -4.68
C LYS A 79 -1.77 -8.53 -4.78
N SER A 80 -2.31 -8.58 -5.99
CA SER A 80 -3.76 -8.58 -6.21
C SER A 80 -4.15 -9.74 -7.12
N VAL A 81 -5.17 -10.47 -6.72
CA VAL A 81 -5.85 -11.45 -7.55
C VAL A 81 -7.22 -10.88 -7.87
N THR A 82 -7.44 -10.49 -9.13
CA THR A 82 -8.74 -9.96 -9.51
C THR A 82 -9.78 -11.07 -9.55
N LYS A 83 -11.05 -10.71 -9.43
CA LYS A 83 -12.18 -11.66 -9.57
C LYS A 83 -12.15 -12.46 -10.88
N ASP A 84 -11.59 -11.87 -11.94
CA ASP A 84 -11.45 -12.47 -13.27
C ASP A 84 -10.17 -13.33 -13.39
N GLY A 85 -9.42 -13.47 -12.29
CA GLY A 85 -8.24 -14.33 -12.16
C GLY A 85 -6.93 -13.70 -12.61
N ALA A 86 -6.93 -12.41 -12.99
CA ALA A 86 -5.71 -11.68 -13.32
C ALA A 86 -4.84 -11.50 -12.07
N LEU A 87 -3.52 -11.55 -12.25
CA LEU A 87 -2.59 -11.54 -11.15
C LEU A 87 -1.64 -10.35 -11.28
N TRP A 88 -1.67 -9.48 -10.30
CA TRP A 88 -0.85 -8.29 -10.24
C TRP A 88 0.15 -8.40 -9.10
N PHE A 89 1.37 -7.97 -9.38
CA PHE A 89 2.41 -7.78 -8.38
C PHE A 89 2.99 -6.38 -8.50
N MET A 90 3.30 -5.79 -7.35
CA MET A 90 3.95 -4.50 -7.25
C MET A 90 4.93 -4.51 -6.09
N ASP A 91 6.12 -3.97 -6.32
CA ASP A 91 7.11 -3.70 -5.27
C ASP A 91 7.37 -2.20 -5.21
N ALA A 92 7.55 -1.68 -3.99
CA ALA A 92 7.96 -0.30 -3.78
C ALA A 92 8.92 -0.23 -2.57
N PRO A 93 10.07 0.46 -2.67
CA PRO A 93 10.94 0.65 -1.51
C PRO A 93 10.28 1.46 -0.40
N ARG A 94 9.34 2.35 -0.73
CA ARG A 94 8.63 3.20 0.22
C ARG A 94 7.24 3.57 -0.27
N GLY A 95 6.38 3.89 0.68
CA GLY A 95 4.99 4.23 0.44
C GLY A 95 4.35 4.93 1.62
N THR A 96 3.19 5.53 1.37
CA THR A 96 2.36 6.09 2.43
C THR A 96 0.92 5.75 2.18
N VAL A 97 0.19 5.44 3.25
CA VAL A 97 -1.23 5.11 3.19
C VAL A 97 -1.99 5.84 4.30
N THR A 98 -3.16 6.36 4.00
CA THR A 98 -4.07 6.90 5.02
C THR A 98 -4.61 5.78 5.90
N ASP A 99 -4.97 6.08 7.15
CA ASP A 99 -5.53 5.08 8.09
C ASP A 99 -6.75 4.34 7.53
N ASP A 100 -7.56 4.99 6.70
CA ASP A 100 -8.72 4.38 6.06
C ASP A 100 -8.36 3.48 4.85
N GLY A 101 -7.11 3.51 4.40
CA GLY A 101 -6.59 2.75 3.27
C GLY A 101 -7.05 3.24 1.90
N LYS A 102 -7.69 4.41 1.82
CA LYS A 102 -8.26 4.91 0.55
C LYS A 102 -7.24 5.63 -0.32
N VAL A 103 -6.29 6.32 0.30
CA VAL A 103 -5.23 7.04 -0.39
C VAL A 103 -3.92 6.32 -0.13
N ALA A 104 -3.31 5.82 -1.20
CA ALA A 104 -1.98 5.23 -1.17
C ALA A 104 -1.08 5.91 -2.19
N GLU A 105 0.11 6.33 -1.76
CA GLU A 105 1.18 6.79 -2.63
C GLU A 105 2.39 5.88 -2.47
N LEU A 106 2.97 5.46 -3.59
CA LEU A 106 4.14 4.58 -3.62
C LEU A 106 5.22 5.20 -4.50
N TRP A 107 6.49 5.04 -4.13
CA TRP A 107 7.62 5.62 -4.88
C TRP A 107 8.57 4.57 -5.42
N ASN A 108 9.14 4.84 -6.60
CA ASN A 108 10.03 3.94 -7.33
C ASN A 108 9.43 2.54 -7.49
N VAL A 109 8.16 2.53 -7.92
CA VAL A 109 7.38 1.32 -8.07
C VAL A 109 7.83 0.54 -9.30
N LYS A 110 7.78 -0.77 -9.15
CA LYS A 110 7.87 -1.71 -10.26
C LYS A 110 6.75 -2.74 -10.08
N GLY A 111 6.23 -3.24 -11.17
CA GLY A 111 5.22 -4.27 -11.11
C GLY A 111 5.17 -5.13 -12.34
N ARG A 112 4.33 -6.15 -12.26
CA ARG A 112 4.10 -7.11 -13.34
C ARG A 112 2.65 -7.55 -13.31
N ALA A 113 2.08 -7.61 -14.50
CA ALA A 113 0.73 -8.07 -14.76
C ALA A 113 0.85 -9.44 -15.43
N GLU A 114 0.50 -10.48 -14.68
CA GLU A 114 0.48 -11.87 -15.14
C GLU A 114 -0.92 -12.29 -15.54
N LYS A 115 -0.99 -13.35 -16.36
CA LYS A 115 -2.23 -13.88 -16.94
C LYS A 115 -2.99 -12.89 -17.83
N PHE A 116 -2.35 -11.79 -18.22
CA PHE A 116 -2.70 -11.01 -19.39
C PHE A 116 -2.04 -11.62 -20.63
N ASN A 117 -2.65 -11.42 -21.80
CA ASN A 117 -2.08 -11.82 -23.07
C ASN A 117 -1.93 -10.60 -23.99
N PRO A 118 -0.72 -10.03 -24.13
CA PRO A 118 0.55 -10.47 -23.53
C PRO A 118 0.70 -10.03 -22.06
N PRO A 119 1.49 -10.75 -21.24
CA PRO A 119 1.91 -10.26 -19.93
C PRO A 119 2.90 -9.10 -20.12
N PHE A 120 2.94 -8.20 -19.13
CA PHE A 120 3.83 -7.05 -19.17
C PHE A 120 4.33 -6.69 -17.78
N SER A 121 5.50 -6.06 -17.75
CA SER A 121 6.03 -5.40 -16.57
C SER A 121 5.96 -3.89 -16.73
N TRP A 122 5.99 -3.18 -15.61
CA TRP A 122 5.88 -1.73 -15.63
C TRP A 122 6.71 -1.12 -14.49
N LYS A 123 7.12 0.14 -14.68
CA LYS A 123 7.91 0.91 -13.71
C LYS A 123 7.45 2.35 -13.69
N GLY A 124 7.47 2.97 -12.51
CA GLY A 124 7.11 4.37 -12.34
C GLY A 124 7.78 5.00 -11.12
N LYS A 125 8.02 6.31 -11.16
CA LYS A 125 8.65 7.04 -10.04
C LYS A 125 7.69 7.28 -8.89
N LYS A 126 6.42 7.52 -9.20
CA LYS A 126 5.33 7.71 -8.24
C LYS A 126 4.07 7.03 -8.76
N ALA A 127 3.41 6.26 -7.91
CA ALA A 127 2.09 5.70 -8.16
C ALA A 127 1.11 6.15 -7.08
N GLN A 128 -0.10 6.50 -7.50
CA GLN A 128 -1.18 6.93 -6.61
C GLN A 128 -2.41 6.05 -6.85
N TRP A 129 -2.97 5.50 -5.78
CA TRP A 129 -4.19 4.71 -5.87
C TRP A 129 -5.39 5.64 -6.00
N ASN A 130 -6.21 5.41 -7.03
CA ASN A 130 -7.52 6.02 -7.17
C ASN A 130 -8.60 4.95 -6.97
N GLN A 131 -9.21 4.94 -5.79
CA GLN A 131 -10.25 3.97 -5.43
C GLN A 131 -11.51 4.13 -6.30
N GLU A 132 -11.92 5.36 -6.63
CA GLU A 132 -13.11 5.60 -7.44
C GLU A 132 -12.93 5.07 -8.87
N GLY A 133 -11.73 5.27 -9.43
CA GLY A 133 -11.36 4.79 -10.76
C GLY A 133 -10.90 3.32 -10.80
N ASN A 134 -10.70 2.68 -9.64
CA ASN A 134 -10.07 1.37 -9.50
C ASN A 134 -8.77 1.25 -10.34
N CYS A 135 -7.92 2.28 -10.24
CA CYS A 135 -6.73 2.41 -11.09
C CYS A 135 -5.54 3.03 -10.34
N TRP A 136 -4.35 2.75 -10.85
CA TRP A 136 -3.13 3.41 -10.43
C TRP A 136 -2.80 4.56 -11.38
N LEU A 137 -2.57 5.74 -10.82
CA LEU A 137 -2.14 6.94 -11.52
C LEU A 137 -0.63 7.11 -11.38
N PHE A 138 0.04 7.45 -12.48
CA PHE A 138 1.48 7.65 -12.56
C PHE A 138 1.77 9.07 -13.03
N PRO A 139 1.74 10.07 -12.11
CA PRO A 139 1.89 11.48 -12.47
C PRO A 139 3.32 11.87 -12.87
N GLU A 140 4.30 11.00 -12.63
CA GLU A 140 5.73 11.23 -12.91
C GLU A 140 6.28 10.23 -13.95
N GLY A 141 5.39 9.75 -14.81
CA GLY A 141 5.71 8.84 -15.90
C GLY A 141 5.59 7.37 -15.56
N LEU A 142 5.33 6.61 -16.62
CA LEU A 142 5.14 5.17 -16.62
C LEU A 142 5.86 4.56 -17.81
N SER A 143 6.68 3.56 -17.57
CA SER A 143 7.28 2.70 -18.60
C SER A 143 6.67 1.31 -18.51
N ILE A 144 6.35 0.72 -19.67
CA ILE A 144 5.80 -0.61 -19.82
C ILE A 144 6.72 -1.41 -20.73
N GLU A 145 7.03 -2.63 -20.32
CA GLU A 145 7.89 -3.55 -21.05
C GLU A 145 7.17 -4.89 -21.15
N GLY A 146 6.76 -5.24 -22.38
CA GLY A 146 6.27 -6.56 -22.74
C GLY A 146 7.37 -7.39 -23.39
N ARG A 147 7.00 -8.54 -23.96
CA ARG A 147 7.97 -9.41 -24.66
C ARG A 147 8.59 -8.75 -25.88
N ASP A 148 7.75 -8.10 -26.69
CA ASP A 148 8.11 -7.62 -28.04
C ASP A 148 7.91 -6.11 -28.18
N PHE A 149 7.65 -5.42 -27.08
CA PHE A 149 7.38 -3.99 -27.09
C PHE A 149 7.84 -3.30 -25.81
N PHE A 150 8.20 -2.04 -25.96
CA PHE A 150 8.40 -1.10 -24.88
C PHE A 150 7.60 0.17 -25.17
N ALA A 151 6.94 0.71 -24.15
CA ALA A 151 6.21 1.97 -24.25
C ALA A 151 6.45 2.83 -23.02
N GLU A 152 6.48 4.14 -23.20
CA GLU A 152 6.69 5.10 -22.11
C GLU A 152 5.90 6.39 -22.36
N GLY A 153 5.43 7.01 -21.28
CA GLY A 153 4.81 8.34 -21.30
C GLY A 153 5.17 9.11 -20.03
N SER A 154 5.04 10.45 -20.09
CA SER A 154 5.25 11.30 -18.91
C SER A 154 4.09 11.25 -17.91
N LEU A 155 2.94 10.71 -18.34
CA LEU A 155 1.81 10.36 -17.50
C LEU A 155 1.34 8.95 -17.84
N GLY A 156 0.87 8.21 -16.83
CA GLY A 156 0.33 6.87 -17.02
C GLY A 156 -0.88 6.58 -16.15
N VAL A 157 -1.77 5.73 -16.64
CA VAL A 157 -2.89 5.17 -15.88
C VAL A 157 -2.94 3.67 -16.12
N VAL A 158 -2.88 2.87 -15.06
CA VAL A 158 -3.02 1.41 -15.11
C VAL A 158 -4.33 1.04 -14.43
N GLU A 159 -5.29 0.55 -15.22
CA GLU A 159 -6.54 0.00 -14.72
C GLU A 159 -6.35 -1.47 -14.32
N MET A 160 -7.04 -1.94 -13.28
CA MET A 160 -6.97 -3.34 -12.85
C MET A 160 -7.46 -4.35 -13.92
N SER A 161 -8.18 -3.86 -14.93
CA SER A 161 -8.58 -4.58 -16.14
C SER A 161 -7.41 -4.93 -17.07
N GLY A 162 -6.21 -4.39 -16.82
CA GLY A 162 -5.04 -4.53 -17.68
C GLY A 162 -4.92 -3.46 -18.76
N LYS A 163 -5.91 -2.57 -18.89
CA LYS A 163 -5.80 -1.42 -19.78
C LYS A 163 -4.79 -0.42 -19.21
N VAL A 164 -3.85 -0.03 -20.05
CA VAL A 164 -2.86 1.00 -19.71
C VAL A 164 -2.97 2.17 -20.68
N THR A 165 -3.04 3.37 -20.14
CA THR A 165 -3.07 4.62 -20.90
C THR A 165 -1.77 5.38 -20.63
N LEU A 166 -1.11 5.87 -21.68
CA LEU A 166 0.11 6.67 -21.61
C LEU A 166 -0.13 8.00 -22.31
N GLU A 167 0.27 9.10 -21.67
CA GLU A 167 0.06 10.46 -22.17
C GLU A 167 1.31 11.33 -22.01
N GLY A 168 1.25 12.53 -22.61
CA GLY A 168 2.30 13.54 -22.51
C GLY A 168 3.60 13.13 -23.20
N GLY A 169 3.58 13.08 -24.53
CA GLY A 169 4.75 12.67 -25.33
C GLY A 169 5.01 11.16 -25.30
N ALA A 170 3.94 10.37 -25.24
CA ALA A 170 4.04 8.92 -25.23
C ALA A 170 4.68 8.39 -26.53
N TYR A 171 5.54 7.39 -26.40
CA TYR A 171 6.13 6.68 -27.53
C TYR A 171 6.15 5.18 -27.26
N ALA A 172 6.17 4.41 -28.35
CA ALA A 172 6.28 2.97 -28.31
C ALA A 172 7.32 2.52 -29.33
N ARG A 173 8.05 1.45 -29.00
CA ARG A 173 8.95 0.76 -29.90
C ARG A 173 8.66 -0.74 -29.85
N TRP A 174 8.81 -1.39 -31.00
CA TRP A 174 8.71 -2.84 -31.12
C TRP A 174 10.12 -3.40 -31.22
N GLU A 175 10.38 -4.46 -30.48
CA GLU A 175 11.66 -5.16 -30.54
C GLU A 175 11.50 -6.31 -31.53
N ASP A 176 12.22 -6.26 -32.65
CA ASP A 176 12.22 -7.33 -33.64
C ASP A 176 12.81 -8.60 -33.00
N GLN A 177 12.05 -9.69 -33.01
CA GLN A 177 12.56 -11.00 -32.63
C GLN A 177 13.59 -11.44 -33.67
N ARG A 178 14.88 -11.39 -33.31
CA ARG A 178 15.93 -12.10 -34.02
C ARG A 178 16.09 -13.52 -33.49
#